data_AF-A0A5N6LR18-F1
#
_entry.id   AF-A0A5N6LR18-F1
#
_cell.length_a   1.000
_cell.length_b   1.000
_cell.length_c   1.000
_cell.angle_alpha   90.00
_cell.angle_beta   90.00
_cell.angle_gamma   90.00
#
_symmetry.space_group_name_H-M   'P 1'
#
loop_
_entity.id
_entity.type
_entity.pdbx_description
1 polymer ?
#
loop_
_entity_poly.entity_id
_entity_poly.type
_entity_poly.pdbx_seq_one_letter_code
_entity_poly.pdbx_strand_id
1 'polypeptide(L)'
;MVKYSKEPDNPTKSCKARGSNLRCHFKNTRETAHAIRKLPLIKAKRYLEDVLAHKQAIPFTRFCGGVGRTAQAKNRHSNGQGRWPAKSAKFILDLLKNAESNAEVKGLDVDALFISHIQVNQAQKQRRRTYRAHGRINPYMSSPCHIELTLSEKEEPVKKELWEEYLTVDEMTVKHSSLWIGYSGIKYEIDFSISAVRISAGNQWKAKEVPGLASCRGLYSTHFPVSRTAQVSVRLRMRTSFPSAHSPFTWFSKQRRKGGQQMDWQGQKVAEQLMQIMLVVFAIAAFITGYIVGSFELMIYVYAGGVVLTILTTIPNWPFFNRHPLKWLDPSEAEKHPKPQVTGSVSKKKTAKK
;
A
#
# COMPACT_ATOMS: atom_id res chain seq x y z
N MET A 1 -8.70 -0.27 31.10
CA MET A 1 -9.11 0.70 30.05
C MET A 1 -9.81 -0.05 28.93
N VAL A 2 -10.90 0.50 28.38
CA VAL A 2 -11.71 -0.18 27.35
C VAL A 2 -11.04 -0.04 25.97
N LYS A 3 -10.77 -1.17 25.30
CA LYS A 3 -10.01 -1.22 24.03
C LYS A 3 -10.91 -0.97 22.82
N TYR A 4 -10.52 -0.04 21.96
CA TYR A 4 -11.14 0.23 20.65
C TYR A 4 -10.51 -0.64 19.57
N SER A 5 -11.24 -0.91 18.48
CA SER A 5 -10.69 -1.70 17.36
C SER A 5 -9.63 -0.95 16.55
N LYS A 6 -9.87 0.35 16.30
CA LYS A 6 -8.99 1.24 15.54
C LYS A 6 -8.64 2.46 16.39
N GLU A 7 -7.35 2.73 16.50
CA GLU A 7 -6.84 3.98 17.04
C GLU A 7 -6.91 5.10 15.99
N PRO A 8 -7.27 6.34 16.37
CA PRO A 8 -7.25 7.49 15.48
C PRO A 8 -5.81 7.78 15.04
N ASP A 9 -5.67 8.30 13.82
CA ASP A 9 -4.35 8.65 13.27
C ASP A 9 -3.68 9.74 14.13
N ASN A 10 -4.46 10.75 14.55
CA ASN A 10 -4.05 11.78 15.51
C ASN A 10 -4.91 11.70 16.80
N PRO A 11 -4.37 11.19 17.93
CA PRO A 11 -5.14 11.03 19.17
C PRO A 11 -5.49 12.36 19.85
N THR A 12 -4.66 13.39 19.65
CA THR A 12 -4.87 14.74 20.20
C THR A 12 -6.06 15.41 19.51
N LYS A 13 -6.15 15.30 18.18
CA LYS A 13 -7.21 15.89 17.35
C LYS A 13 -8.42 14.98 17.13
N SER A 14 -8.72 14.13 18.11
CA SER A 14 -9.82 13.18 18.01
C SER A 14 -10.51 12.93 19.34
N CYS A 15 -11.80 12.61 19.28
CA CYS A 15 -12.58 12.18 20.44
C CYS A 15 -13.18 10.79 20.19
N LYS A 16 -13.48 10.06 21.27
CA LYS A 16 -14.03 8.71 21.22
C LYS A 16 -15.31 8.65 22.05
N ALA A 17 -16.24 7.82 21.62
CA ALA A 17 -17.42 7.46 22.41
C ALA A 17 -17.78 5.99 22.18
N ARG A 18 -18.34 5.34 23.20
CA ARG A 18 -18.72 3.92 23.15
C ARG A 18 -19.99 3.67 23.95
N GLY A 19 -20.85 2.82 23.41
CA GLY A 19 -21.98 2.22 24.12
C GLY A 19 -21.86 0.69 24.13
N SER A 20 -22.03 0.10 25.32
CA SER A 20 -21.87 -1.34 25.54
C SER A 20 -23.21 -2.00 25.86
N ASN A 21 -23.43 -3.22 25.36
CA ASN A 21 -24.65 -4.00 25.66
C ASN A 21 -25.96 -3.25 25.38
N LEU A 22 -25.97 -2.41 24.34
CA LEU A 22 -27.14 -1.61 24.00
C LEU A 22 -28.25 -2.52 23.47
N ARG A 23 -29.48 -2.28 23.92
CA ARG A 23 -30.66 -3.07 23.51
C ARG A 23 -31.26 -2.58 22.18
N CYS A 24 -30.42 -2.59 21.17
CA CYS A 24 -30.66 -2.29 19.76
C CYS A 24 -30.60 -3.58 18.92
N HIS A 25 -31.25 -3.62 17.76
CA HIS A 25 -31.06 -4.73 16.82
C HIS A 25 -29.74 -4.54 16.05
N PHE A 26 -28.78 -5.44 16.28
CA PHE A 26 -27.44 -5.37 15.65
C PHE A 26 -27.47 -5.07 14.15
N LYS A 27 -28.28 -5.80 13.36
CA LYS A 27 -28.30 -5.64 11.90
C LYS A 27 -28.75 -4.24 11.48
N ASN A 28 -29.74 -3.68 12.17
CA ASN A 28 -30.29 -2.35 11.85
C ASN A 28 -29.28 -1.27 12.22
N THR A 29 -28.65 -1.41 13.38
CA THR A 29 -27.62 -0.47 13.83
C THR A 29 -26.39 -0.51 12.93
N ARG A 30 -25.98 -1.68 12.43
CA ARG A 30 -24.88 -1.79 11.46
C ARG A 30 -25.15 -1.01 10.19
N GLU A 31 -26.34 -1.14 9.60
CA GLU A 31 -26.70 -0.37 8.39
C GLU A 31 -26.77 1.13 8.68
N THR A 32 -27.33 1.51 9.83
CA THR A 32 -27.40 2.91 10.27
C THR A 32 -26.01 3.52 10.45
N ALA A 33 -25.12 2.81 11.15
CA ALA A 33 -23.74 3.22 11.37
C ALA A 33 -22.96 3.31 10.04
N HIS A 34 -23.20 2.37 9.13
CA HIS A 34 -22.56 2.39 7.82
C HIS A 34 -22.99 3.60 6.98
N ALA A 35 -24.25 4.02 7.09
CA ALA A 35 -24.80 5.15 6.35
C ALA A 35 -24.26 6.53 6.80
N ILE A 36 -23.80 6.65 8.05
CA ILE A 36 -23.24 7.90 8.59
C ILE A 36 -21.71 7.97 8.59
N ARG A 37 -21.05 6.88 8.20
CA ARG A 37 -19.60 6.80 8.21
C ARG A 37 -19.00 7.84 7.25
N LYS A 38 -17.96 8.57 7.71
CA LYS A 38 -17.29 9.67 6.97
C LYS A 38 -18.15 10.89 6.68
N LEU A 39 -19.29 11.06 7.36
CA LEU A 39 -20.04 12.32 7.31
C LEU A 39 -19.48 13.33 8.34
N PRO A 40 -19.60 14.64 8.06
CA PRO A 40 -19.40 15.66 9.09
C PRO A 40 -20.48 15.54 10.17
N LEU A 41 -20.13 15.90 11.41
CA LEU A 41 -20.95 15.65 12.59
C LEU A 41 -22.37 16.25 12.48
N ILE A 42 -22.45 17.52 12.09
CA ILE A 42 -23.72 18.25 11.94
C ILE A 42 -24.63 17.57 10.90
N LYS A 43 -24.05 17.17 9.76
CA LYS A 43 -24.80 16.48 8.70
C LYS A 43 -25.29 15.11 9.16
N ALA A 44 -24.49 14.39 9.96
CA ALA A 44 -24.86 13.10 10.49
C ALA A 44 -26.05 13.22 11.47
N LYS A 45 -26.04 14.20 12.37
CA LYS A 45 -27.17 14.49 13.28
C LYS A 45 -28.45 14.81 12.52
N ARG A 46 -28.40 15.79 11.60
CA ARG A 46 -29.55 16.17 10.76
C ARG A 46 -30.11 14.98 9.98
N TYR A 47 -29.22 14.14 9.44
CA TYR A 47 -29.67 12.95 8.72
C TYR A 47 -30.39 11.95 9.62
N LEU A 48 -29.90 11.70 10.85
CA LEU A 48 -30.57 10.79 11.78
C LEU A 48 -31.92 11.32 12.26
N GLU A 49 -32.04 12.65 12.44
CA GLU A 49 -33.31 13.31 12.74
C GLU A 49 -34.31 13.18 11.58
N ASP A 50 -33.85 13.38 10.34
CA ASP A 50 -34.66 13.15 9.14
C ASP A 50 -35.12 11.69 9.00
N VAL A 51 -34.31 10.73 9.44
CA VAL A 51 -34.70 9.30 9.49
C VAL A 51 -35.82 9.08 10.50
N LEU A 52 -35.76 9.73 11.67
CA LEU A 52 -36.83 9.66 12.66
C LEU A 52 -38.13 10.29 12.14
N ALA A 53 -38.01 11.38 11.37
CA ALA A 53 -39.12 12.04 10.69
C ALA A 53 -39.57 11.34 9.39
N HIS A 54 -38.97 10.19 9.04
CA HIS A 54 -39.25 9.43 7.80
C HIS A 54 -39.03 10.21 6.49
N LYS A 55 -38.29 11.33 6.52
CA LYS A 55 -37.95 12.14 5.35
C LYS A 55 -36.84 11.52 4.52
N GLN A 56 -35.91 10.83 5.18
CA GLN A 56 -34.83 10.09 4.52
C GLN A 56 -34.74 8.66 5.06
N ALA A 57 -34.48 7.70 4.17
CA ALA A 57 -34.34 6.29 4.54
C ALA A 57 -32.87 5.90 4.74
N ILE A 58 -32.66 4.86 5.53
CA ILE A 58 -31.35 4.20 5.66
C ILE A 58 -31.26 3.08 4.63
N PRO A 59 -30.25 3.08 3.75
CA PRO A 59 -30.06 2.00 2.79
C PRO A 59 -29.61 0.72 3.50
N PHE A 60 -30.25 -0.40 3.18
CA PHE A 60 -29.85 -1.72 3.68
C PHE A 60 -29.00 -2.41 2.63
N THR A 61 -27.70 -2.58 2.93
CA THR A 61 -26.71 -3.06 1.96
C THR A 61 -26.36 -4.54 2.16
N ARG A 62 -26.11 -4.97 3.39
CA ARG A 62 -25.68 -6.35 3.69
C ARG A 62 -26.85 -7.22 4.16
N PHE A 63 -27.69 -6.69 5.04
CA PHE A 63 -28.82 -7.42 5.61
C PHE A 63 -30.12 -7.12 4.86
N CYS A 64 -30.19 -7.54 3.60
CA CYS A 64 -31.26 -7.18 2.66
C CYS A 64 -32.41 -8.21 2.51
N GLY A 65 -32.32 -9.39 3.13
CA GLY A 65 -33.35 -10.43 3.02
C GLY A 65 -34.71 -9.97 3.55
N GLY A 66 -35.72 -9.94 2.67
CA GLY A 66 -37.09 -9.53 3.00
C GLY A 66 -37.26 -8.02 3.27
N VAL A 67 -36.30 -7.17 2.86
CA VAL A 67 -36.41 -5.71 3.03
C VAL A 67 -37.14 -5.08 1.84
N GLY A 68 -38.14 -4.25 2.13
CA GLY A 68 -38.89 -3.50 1.11
C GLY A 68 -38.03 -2.47 0.36
N ARG A 69 -38.49 -2.08 -0.84
CA ARG A 69 -37.85 -1.04 -1.65
C ARG A 69 -38.53 0.31 -1.39
N THR A 70 -37.75 1.39 -1.36
CA THR A 70 -38.25 2.74 -1.10
C THR A 70 -37.59 3.73 -2.05
N ALA A 71 -38.34 4.69 -2.59
CA ALA A 71 -37.81 5.72 -3.50
C ALA A 71 -36.67 6.54 -2.86
N GLN A 72 -36.78 6.86 -1.56
CA GLN A 72 -35.75 7.58 -0.79
C GLN A 72 -34.39 6.88 -0.76
N ALA A 73 -34.35 5.54 -0.89
CA ALA A 73 -33.11 4.78 -0.88
C ALA A 73 -32.36 4.83 -2.22
N LYS A 74 -33.05 5.18 -3.33
CA LYS A 74 -32.47 5.21 -4.68
C LYS A 74 -31.28 6.18 -4.78
N ASN A 75 -31.37 7.34 -4.10
CA ASN A 75 -30.32 8.36 -4.12
C ASN A 75 -29.04 7.93 -3.40
N ARG A 76 -29.11 6.92 -2.52
CA ARG A 76 -27.98 6.47 -1.70
C ARG A 76 -27.42 5.11 -2.10
N HIS A 77 -28.25 4.23 -2.67
CA HIS A 77 -27.82 2.88 -3.02
C HIS A 77 -28.62 2.31 -4.21
N SER A 78 -27.91 1.66 -5.14
CA SER A 78 -28.45 1.13 -6.40
C SER A 78 -29.56 0.09 -6.22
N ASN A 79 -29.48 -0.73 -5.16
CA ASN A 79 -30.48 -1.76 -4.86
C ASN A 79 -31.89 -1.18 -4.55
N GLY A 80 -31.96 0.08 -4.09
CA GLY A 80 -33.22 0.75 -3.76
C GLY A 80 -33.94 0.21 -2.51
N GLN A 81 -33.31 -0.69 -1.74
CA GLN A 81 -33.83 -1.21 -0.48
C GLN A 81 -33.44 -0.31 0.70
N GLY A 82 -34.40 0.01 1.57
CA GLY A 82 -34.16 0.86 2.73
C GLY A 82 -35.28 0.84 3.76
N ARG A 83 -34.98 1.26 5.00
CA ARG A 83 -35.94 1.34 6.12
C ARG A 83 -35.62 2.54 7.02
N TRP A 84 -36.49 2.80 7.99
CA TRP A 84 -36.31 3.83 9.03
C TRP A 84 -36.16 3.19 10.43
N PRO A 85 -34.95 2.71 10.81
CA PRO A 85 -34.75 2.05 12.09
C PRO A 85 -34.67 3.07 13.25
N ALA A 86 -35.82 3.54 13.72
CA ALA A 86 -35.92 4.60 14.72
C ALA A 86 -35.12 4.33 16.01
N LYS A 87 -35.19 3.10 16.55
CA LYS A 87 -34.46 2.75 17.78
C LYS A 87 -32.94 2.83 17.60
N SER A 88 -32.41 2.38 16.46
CA SER A 88 -30.99 2.44 16.16
C SER A 88 -30.52 3.88 15.95
N ALA A 89 -31.34 4.70 15.27
CA ALA A 89 -31.04 6.12 15.07
C ALA A 89 -30.95 6.88 16.39
N LYS A 90 -31.88 6.66 17.33
CA LYS A 90 -31.85 7.27 18.67
C LYS A 90 -30.55 6.96 19.43
N PHE A 91 -30.21 5.67 19.57
CA PHE A 91 -28.97 5.29 20.28
C PHE A 91 -27.70 5.89 19.65
N ILE A 92 -27.64 5.99 18.33
CA ILE A 92 -26.49 6.58 17.65
C ILE A 92 -26.45 8.10 17.85
N LEU A 93 -27.61 8.77 17.81
CA LEU A 93 -27.72 10.20 18.06
C LEU A 93 -27.27 10.55 19.49
N ASP A 94 -27.67 9.75 20.48
CA ASP A 94 -27.22 9.91 21.87
C ASP A 94 -25.69 9.73 22.01
N LEU A 95 -25.11 8.77 21.29
CA LEU A 95 -23.65 8.59 21.26
C LEU A 95 -22.92 9.72 20.55
N LEU A 96 -23.51 10.33 19.51
CA LEU A 96 -22.93 11.49 18.83
C LEU A 96 -22.98 12.74 19.71
N LYS A 97 -24.06 12.95 20.48
CA LYS A 97 -24.13 14.02 21.50
C LYS A 97 -23.07 13.85 22.58
N ASN A 98 -22.90 12.62 23.08
CA ASN A 98 -21.84 12.32 24.04
C ASN A 98 -20.43 12.56 23.45
N ALA A 99 -20.22 12.21 22.18
CA ALA A 99 -18.95 12.44 21.50
C ALA A 99 -18.65 13.93 21.27
N GLU A 100 -19.67 14.74 21.02
CA GLU A 100 -19.57 16.19 20.93
C GLU A 100 -19.17 16.82 22.26
N SER A 101 -19.84 16.46 23.37
CA SER A 101 -19.44 16.92 24.71
C SER A 101 -18.00 16.53 25.05
N ASN A 102 -17.55 15.33 24.63
CA ASN A 102 -16.15 14.92 24.79
C ASN A 102 -15.18 15.72 23.91
N ALA A 103 -15.63 16.26 22.78
CA ALA A 103 -14.82 17.09 21.90
C ALA A 103 -14.68 18.52 22.45
N GLU A 104 -15.77 19.08 22.98
CA GLU A 104 -15.78 20.37 23.68
C GLU A 104 -14.83 20.36 24.89
N VAL A 105 -14.87 19.30 25.70
CA VAL A 105 -13.94 19.14 26.83
C VAL A 105 -12.47 19.07 26.39
N LYS A 106 -12.21 18.59 25.17
CA LYS A 106 -10.87 18.56 24.57
C LYS A 106 -10.47 19.87 23.88
N GLY A 107 -11.39 20.84 23.76
CA GLY A 107 -11.16 22.09 23.02
C GLY A 107 -11.05 21.89 21.51
N LEU A 108 -11.70 20.86 20.94
CA LEU A 108 -11.75 20.63 19.49
C LEU A 108 -12.87 21.46 18.87
N ASP A 109 -12.68 21.95 17.65
CA ASP A 109 -13.73 22.65 16.91
C ASP A 109 -14.84 21.69 16.44
N VAL A 110 -16.06 21.89 16.93
CA VAL A 110 -17.22 21.01 16.69
C VAL A 110 -17.65 21.01 15.22
N ASP A 111 -17.49 22.14 14.54
CA ASP A 111 -17.95 22.32 13.16
C ASP A 111 -17.03 21.60 12.14
N ALA A 112 -15.74 21.52 12.45
CA ALA A 112 -14.75 20.81 11.65
C ALA A 112 -14.71 19.28 11.89
N LEU A 113 -15.46 18.76 12.88
CA LEU A 113 -15.47 17.33 13.20
C LEU A 113 -16.21 16.49 12.14
N PHE A 114 -15.63 15.33 11.86
CA PHE A 114 -16.27 14.29 11.07
C PHE A 114 -16.10 12.91 11.71
N ILE A 115 -17.00 11.99 11.34
CA ILE A 115 -16.97 10.61 11.83
C ILE A 115 -15.89 9.84 11.06
N SER A 116 -14.70 9.71 11.66
CA SER A 116 -13.57 9.00 11.06
C SER A 116 -13.77 7.49 11.12
N HIS A 117 -14.21 6.98 12.27
CA HIS A 117 -14.45 5.57 12.50
C HIS A 117 -15.80 5.35 13.21
N ILE A 118 -16.56 4.38 12.73
CA ILE A 118 -17.73 3.87 13.44
C ILE A 118 -17.84 2.37 13.20
N GLN A 119 -18.00 1.63 14.29
CA GLN A 119 -18.10 0.19 14.27
C GLN A 119 -19.21 -0.28 15.21
N VAL A 120 -19.90 -1.33 14.78
CA VAL A 120 -20.95 -1.98 15.56
C VAL A 120 -20.57 -3.46 15.67
N ASN A 121 -20.44 -3.95 16.89
CA ASN A 121 -20.14 -5.34 17.22
C ASN A 121 -21.36 -6.00 17.85
N GLN A 122 -21.45 -7.32 17.72
CA GLN A 122 -22.49 -8.10 18.39
C GLN A 122 -22.18 -8.18 19.88
N ALA A 123 -23.19 -7.99 20.72
CA ALA A 123 -23.11 -8.21 22.15
C ALA A 123 -23.69 -9.58 22.53
N GLN A 124 -23.52 -9.98 23.79
CA GLN A 124 -24.05 -11.25 24.29
C GLN A 124 -25.57 -11.33 24.10
N LYS A 125 -26.04 -12.42 23.48
CA LYS A 125 -27.47 -12.65 23.24
C LYS A 125 -28.21 -12.89 24.55
N GLN A 126 -29.34 -12.21 24.76
CA GLN A 126 -30.23 -12.50 25.88
C GLN A 126 -31.27 -13.52 25.43
N ARG A 127 -31.52 -14.55 26.24
CA ARG A 127 -32.40 -15.66 25.90
C ARG A 127 -33.77 -15.48 26.54
N ARG A 128 -34.82 -15.66 25.76
CA ARG A 128 -36.21 -15.88 26.20
C ARG A 128 -36.72 -17.17 25.55
N ARG A 129 -37.87 -17.66 26.01
CA ARG A 129 -38.51 -18.88 25.49
C ARG A 129 -39.78 -18.50 24.71
N THR A 130 -40.09 -19.28 23.68
CA THR A 130 -41.37 -19.24 22.97
C THR A 130 -41.93 -20.64 22.90
N TYR A 131 -43.10 -20.85 23.48
CA TYR A 131 -43.83 -22.11 23.43
C TYR A 131 -44.45 -22.31 22.05
N ARG A 132 -44.41 -23.54 21.56
CA ARG A 132 -44.92 -23.95 20.25
C ARG A 132 -45.82 -25.17 20.40
N ALA A 133 -46.56 -25.48 19.33
CA ALA A 133 -47.42 -26.66 19.28
C ALA A 133 -46.67 -27.95 19.63
N HIS A 134 -47.41 -28.91 20.22
CA HIS A 134 -46.93 -30.21 20.69
C HIS A 134 -45.84 -30.11 21.78
N GLY A 135 -45.97 -29.14 22.71
CA GLY A 135 -45.05 -29.01 23.85
C GLY A 135 -43.62 -28.56 23.50
N ARG A 136 -43.35 -28.17 22.24
CA ARG A 136 -42.01 -27.74 21.80
C ARG A 136 -41.67 -26.36 22.35
N ILE A 137 -40.39 -26.14 22.68
CA ILE A 137 -39.88 -24.85 23.18
C ILE A 137 -38.77 -24.36 22.24
N ASN A 138 -39.01 -23.21 21.61
CA ASN A 138 -38.01 -22.55 20.77
C ASN A 138 -37.36 -21.36 21.49
N PRO A 139 -36.09 -21.05 21.20
CA PRO A 139 -35.45 -19.87 21.75
C PRO A 139 -35.91 -18.58 21.05
N TYR A 140 -36.22 -17.55 21.83
CA TYR A 140 -36.43 -16.19 21.35
C TYR A 140 -35.30 -15.30 21.89
N MET A 141 -34.28 -15.06 21.06
CA MET A 141 -33.07 -14.38 21.49
C MET A 141 -33.04 -12.92 21.05
N SER A 142 -32.70 -12.01 21.96
CA SER A 142 -32.36 -10.65 21.56
C SER A 142 -30.92 -10.60 21.03
N SER A 143 -30.67 -9.77 20.02
CA SER A 143 -29.33 -9.54 19.45
C SER A 143 -28.85 -8.10 19.72
N PRO A 144 -28.42 -7.79 20.97
CA PRO A 144 -27.91 -6.47 21.35
C PRO A 144 -26.60 -6.13 20.66
N CYS A 145 -26.18 -4.88 20.76
CA CYS A 145 -25.03 -4.36 20.03
C CYS A 145 -24.07 -3.53 20.91
N HIS A 146 -22.77 -3.62 20.65
CA HIS A 146 -21.78 -2.65 21.12
C HIS A 146 -21.52 -1.67 19.98
N ILE A 147 -21.49 -0.38 20.26
CA ILE A 147 -21.19 0.65 19.28
C ILE A 147 -19.96 1.41 19.77
N GLU A 148 -18.98 1.58 18.90
CA GLU A 148 -17.81 2.42 19.14
C GLU A 148 -17.65 3.39 17.98
N LEU A 149 -17.34 4.64 18.30
CA LEU A 149 -17.12 5.67 17.29
C LEU A 149 -15.98 6.60 17.71
N THR A 150 -15.31 7.12 16.69
CA THR A 150 -14.23 8.09 16.82
C THR A 150 -14.54 9.25 15.88
N LEU A 151 -14.51 10.47 16.42
CA LEU A 151 -14.54 11.69 15.63
C LEU A 151 -13.13 12.22 15.49
N SER A 152 -12.83 12.79 14.34
CA SER A 152 -11.55 13.44 14.09
C SER A 152 -11.82 14.80 13.47
N GLU A 153 -10.95 15.75 13.77
CA GLU A 153 -10.95 17.05 13.12
C GLU A 153 -10.46 16.90 11.67
N LYS A 154 -11.08 17.62 10.75
CA LYS A 154 -10.68 17.58 9.34
C LYS A 154 -9.43 18.43 9.14
N GLU A 155 -8.29 17.79 8.89
CA GLU A 155 -7.06 18.49 8.56
C GLU A 155 -7.08 19.01 7.12
N GLU A 156 -6.47 20.18 6.90
CA GLU A 156 -6.20 20.67 5.56
C GLU A 156 -5.21 19.76 4.84
N PRO A 157 -5.37 19.55 3.52
CA PRO A 157 -4.45 18.70 2.77
C PRO A 157 -3.03 19.29 2.80
N VAL A 158 -2.09 18.55 3.39
CA VAL A 158 -0.66 18.90 3.39
C VAL A 158 -0.15 18.93 1.95
N LYS A 159 0.49 20.04 1.56
CA LYS A 159 1.15 20.16 0.25
C LYS A 159 2.28 19.14 0.21
N LYS A 160 2.28 18.28 -0.80
CA LYS A 160 3.37 17.32 -1.02
C LYS A 160 4.64 18.12 -1.36
N GLU A 161 5.70 17.91 -0.60
CA GLU A 161 7.00 18.52 -0.88
C GLU A 161 7.56 17.97 -2.20
N LEU A 162 8.04 18.87 -3.06
CA LEU A 162 8.75 18.53 -4.28
C LEU A 162 10.18 18.20 -3.88
N TRP A 163 10.55 16.93 -3.96
CA TRP A 163 11.93 16.51 -3.73
C TRP A 163 12.75 16.92 -4.96
N GLU A 164 13.56 17.95 -4.83
CA GLU A 164 14.58 18.28 -5.82
C GLU A 164 15.76 17.31 -5.65
N GLU A 165 15.97 16.46 -6.64
CA GLU A 165 17.11 15.55 -6.71
C GLU A 165 18.35 16.34 -7.13
N TYR A 166 19.13 16.82 -6.16
CA TYR A 166 20.39 17.53 -6.41
C TYR A 166 21.51 16.52 -6.70
N LEU A 167 21.93 16.41 -7.96
CA LEU A 167 23.22 15.83 -8.35
C LEU A 167 24.28 16.93 -8.29
N THR A 168 25.21 16.83 -7.35
CA THR A 168 26.47 17.59 -7.37
C THR A 168 27.34 17.04 -8.49
N VAL A 169 27.45 17.77 -9.58
CA VAL A 169 28.42 17.50 -10.65
C VAL A 169 29.68 18.29 -10.32
N ASP A 170 30.69 17.64 -9.73
CA ASP A 170 32.04 18.20 -9.72
C ASP A 170 32.66 17.98 -11.11
N GLU A 171 33.05 19.06 -11.77
CA GLU A 171 33.77 19.06 -13.04
C GLU A 171 35.12 18.34 -12.90
N MET A 172 35.34 17.28 -13.68
CA MET A 172 36.67 16.79 -14.01
C MET A 172 36.88 16.84 -15.53
N THR A 173 37.74 17.76 -15.95
CA THR A 173 38.21 17.94 -17.33
C THR A 173 38.96 16.70 -17.85
N VAL A 174 38.48 16.11 -18.94
CA VAL A 174 39.13 14.98 -19.64
C VAL A 174 40.02 15.52 -20.78
N LYS A 175 41.31 15.19 -20.78
CA LYS A 175 42.20 15.32 -21.95
C LYS A 175 42.11 14.04 -22.79
N HIS A 176 41.68 14.16 -24.04
CA HIS A 176 41.67 13.06 -25.03
C HIS A 176 43.06 12.88 -25.67
N SER A 177 43.53 11.63 -25.78
CA SER A 177 44.61 11.24 -26.71
C SER A 177 44.21 9.96 -27.43
N SER A 178 44.15 10.01 -28.77
CA SER A 178 43.75 8.92 -29.66
C SER A 178 44.95 8.38 -30.44
N LEU A 179 45.12 7.05 -30.46
CA LEU A 179 46.08 6.36 -31.33
C LEU A 179 45.31 5.47 -32.34
N TRP A 180 45.69 5.55 -33.62
CA TRP A 180 45.02 4.85 -34.72
C TRP A 180 45.81 3.63 -35.17
N ILE A 181 45.16 2.48 -35.27
CA ILE A 181 45.66 1.33 -36.06
C ILE A 181 44.50 0.87 -36.95
N GLY A 182 44.71 0.92 -38.27
CA GLY A 182 43.69 0.57 -39.26
C GLY A 182 43.92 -0.81 -39.86
N TYR A 183 42.84 -1.60 -39.95
CA TYR A 183 42.56 -2.54 -41.05
C TYR A 183 41.05 -2.79 -41.10
N SER A 184 40.46 -2.62 -42.30
CA SER A 184 39.09 -3.00 -42.71
C SER A 184 37.91 -2.63 -41.80
N GLY A 185 37.43 -1.38 -41.92
CA GLY A 185 36.03 -1.15 -42.31
C GLY A 185 34.89 -1.25 -41.28
N ILE A 186 35.13 -1.46 -39.98
CA ILE A 186 34.07 -1.33 -38.95
C ILE A 186 34.62 -0.53 -37.76
N LYS A 187 34.00 0.63 -37.47
CA LYS A 187 34.30 1.43 -36.28
C LYS A 187 33.58 0.85 -35.07
N TYR A 188 34.34 0.28 -34.14
CA TYR A 188 33.87 0.01 -32.78
C TYR A 188 34.51 1.04 -31.85
N GLU A 189 33.69 1.86 -31.20
CA GLU A 189 34.13 2.69 -30.07
C GLU A 189 33.91 1.85 -28.81
N ILE A 190 35.02 1.39 -28.20
CA ILE A 190 35.01 0.68 -26.93
C ILE A 190 35.54 1.66 -25.89
N ASP A 191 34.62 2.28 -25.14
CA ASP A 191 34.95 3.07 -23.96
C ASP A 191 35.34 2.13 -22.81
N PHE A 192 36.63 2.03 -22.52
CA PHE A 192 37.13 1.45 -21.27
C PHE A 192 37.22 2.57 -20.22
N SER A 193 36.27 2.62 -19.28
CA SER A 193 36.39 3.44 -18.08
C SER A 193 36.85 2.57 -16.91
N ILE A 194 38.12 2.72 -16.51
CA ILE A 194 38.62 2.22 -15.22
C ILE A 194 38.36 3.33 -14.20
N SER A 195 37.29 3.17 -13.42
CA SER A 195 37.05 4.01 -12.24
C SER A 195 37.65 3.34 -11.01
N ALA A 196 38.84 3.76 -10.60
CA ALA A 196 39.38 3.42 -9.29
C ALA A 196 38.68 4.25 -8.21
N VAL A 197 37.68 3.68 -7.53
CA VAL A 197 37.10 4.31 -6.34
C VAL A 197 38.00 4.01 -5.14
N ARG A 198 38.86 4.97 -4.81
CA ARG A 198 39.53 5.00 -3.51
C ARG A 198 38.50 5.45 -2.48
N ILE A 199 37.88 4.51 -1.77
CA ILE A 199 37.12 4.82 -0.56
C ILE A 199 38.15 5.18 0.51
N SER A 200 38.52 6.45 0.59
CA SER A 200 39.16 7.00 1.78
C SER A 200 38.11 7.00 2.88
N ALA A 201 38.34 6.20 3.92
CA ALA A 201 37.57 6.25 5.14
C ALA A 201 37.76 7.63 5.77
N GLY A 202 36.72 8.45 5.68
CA GLY A 202 36.69 9.75 6.32
C GLY A 202 35.26 10.07 6.71
N ASN A 203 34.89 9.73 7.94
CA ASN A 203 33.98 10.55 8.72
C ASN A 203 34.33 10.39 10.20
N GLN A 204 35.22 11.31 10.62
CA GLN A 204 35.31 11.78 11.99
C GLN A 204 33.92 12.21 12.45
N TRP A 205 33.44 11.62 13.53
CA TRP A 205 32.37 12.23 14.31
C TRP A 205 32.98 13.36 15.14
N LYS A 206 32.88 14.60 14.66
CA LYS A 206 33.06 15.77 15.53
C LYS A 206 31.85 15.86 16.45
N ALA A 207 32.00 15.33 17.67
CA ALA A 207 31.14 15.67 18.78
C ALA A 207 31.22 17.19 19.00
N LYS A 208 30.05 17.83 19.07
CA LYS A 208 29.90 19.25 19.39
C LYS A 208 30.14 19.38 20.90
N GLU A 209 31.32 19.86 21.29
CA GLU A 209 31.64 20.16 22.68
C GLU A 209 30.73 21.28 23.20
N VAL A 210 30.10 21.02 24.35
CA VAL A 210 29.41 22.01 25.18
C VAL A 210 30.35 22.32 26.35
N PRO A 211 30.83 23.56 26.53
CA PRO A 211 31.78 23.85 27.60
C PRO A 211 31.07 23.97 28.95
N GLY A 212 31.55 23.19 29.93
CA GLY A 212 31.25 23.37 31.35
C GLY A 212 31.05 22.07 32.12
N LEU A 213 32.13 21.48 32.64
CA LEU A 213 32.30 21.15 34.06
C LEU A 213 33.60 20.34 34.24
N ALA A 214 34.37 20.76 35.24
CA ALA A 214 35.66 20.24 35.59
C ALA A 214 35.58 18.91 36.35
N SER A 215 36.70 18.17 36.29
CA SER A 215 37.22 17.24 37.31
C SER A 215 36.50 15.89 37.47
N CYS A 216 37.18 14.80 37.09
CA CYS A 216 37.74 13.85 38.05
C CYS A 216 38.57 12.74 37.34
N ARG A 217 39.60 12.29 38.04
CA ARG A 217 40.72 11.43 37.61
C ARG A 217 40.34 9.93 37.58
N GLY A 218 41.05 9.18 36.72
CA GLY A 218 41.61 7.87 37.04
C GLY A 218 40.81 6.62 36.65
N LEU A 219 41.33 5.82 35.72
CA LEU A 219 42.02 4.54 35.98
C LEU A 219 42.23 3.79 34.65
N TYR A 220 43.45 3.30 34.44
CA TYR A 220 43.83 2.40 33.36
C TYR A 220 43.29 0.98 33.60
N SER A 221 42.87 0.28 32.54
CA SER A 221 43.03 -1.18 32.47
C SER A 221 42.95 -1.67 31.02
N THR A 222 44.02 -2.31 30.58
CA THR A 222 44.19 -3.03 29.32
C THR A 222 43.73 -4.47 29.47
N HIS A 223 42.84 -4.98 28.61
CA HIS A 223 42.72 -6.42 28.36
C HIS A 223 42.36 -6.73 26.90
N PHE A 224 43.08 -7.73 26.36
CA PHE A 224 43.07 -8.31 25.02
C PHE A 224 41.78 -9.09 24.68
N PRO A 225 41.56 -9.48 23.40
CA PRO A 225 40.25 -9.78 22.84
C PRO A 225 39.81 -11.23 23.02
N VAL A 226 38.50 -11.44 23.21
CA VAL A 226 37.86 -12.76 23.14
C VAL A 226 37.14 -12.89 21.81
N SER A 227 37.67 -13.77 20.96
CA SER A 227 37.02 -14.27 19.75
C SER A 227 35.69 -14.95 20.11
N ARG A 228 34.57 -14.45 19.56
CA ARG A 228 33.31 -15.20 19.50
C ARG A 228 32.95 -15.45 18.05
N THR A 229 33.03 -16.72 17.67
CA THR A 229 32.43 -17.30 16.48
C THR A 229 30.90 -17.17 16.58
N ALA A 230 30.27 -16.52 15.61
CA ALA A 230 28.82 -16.52 15.46
C ALA A 230 28.46 -17.46 14.31
N GLN A 231 27.88 -18.62 14.65
CA GLN A 231 27.13 -19.43 13.69
C GLN A 231 25.88 -18.65 13.27
N VAL A 232 25.69 -18.47 11.97
CA VAL A 232 24.41 -18.01 11.40
C VAL A 232 23.79 -19.19 10.67
N SER A 233 22.77 -19.81 11.27
CA SER A 233 21.90 -20.75 10.57
C SER A 233 20.91 -19.97 9.71
N VAL A 234 21.04 -20.05 8.39
CA VAL A 234 20.04 -19.50 7.45
C VAL A 234 18.99 -20.56 7.18
N ARG A 235 17.78 -20.37 7.73
CA ARG A 235 16.59 -21.18 7.40
C ARG A 235 15.86 -20.51 6.24
N LEU A 236 16.07 -20.99 5.01
CA LEU A 236 15.30 -20.54 3.84
C LEU A 236 13.84 -21.00 3.99
N ARG A 237 12.92 -20.02 4.05
CA ARG A 237 11.48 -20.23 3.84
C ARG A 237 11.12 -19.48 2.55
N MET A 238 10.93 -20.22 1.46
CA MET A 238 10.46 -19.66 0.19
C MET A 238 9.04 -19.10 0.37
N ARG A 239 8.87 -17.81 0.10
CA ARG A 239 7.56 -17.19 -0.12
C ARG A 239 7.63 -16.44 -1.44
N THR A 240 7.13 -17.07 -2.49
CA THR A 240 6.96 -16.44 -3.80
C THR A 240 5.94 -15.31 -3.67
N SER A 241 6.42 -14.08 -3.74
CA SER A 241 5.59 -12.88 -3.82
C SER A 241 5.86 -12.23 -5.17
N PHE A 242 4.80 -12.07 -5.96
CA PHE A 242 4.80 -11.38 -7.26
C PHE A 242 5.59 -10.05 -7.21
N PRO A 243 6.47 -9.76 -8.19
CA PRO A 243 7.30 -8.57 -8.12
C PRO A 243 6.53 -7.29 -8.44
N SER A 244 6.70 -6.33 -7.54
CA SER A 244 6.34 -4.91 -7.57
C SER A 244 7.09 -4.15 -8.68
N ALA A 245 6.51 -3.03 -9.10
CA ALA A 245 6.81 -2.22 -10.30
C ALA A 245 8.15 -1.45 -10.30
N HIS A 246 9.21 -1.96 -9.66
CA HIS A 246 10.55 -1.35 -9.69
C HIS A 246 11.62 -2.43 -9.84
N SER A 247 11.54 -3.22 -10.92
CA SER A 247 12.65 -4.07 -11.36
C SER A 247 13.52 -3.30 -12.36
N PRO A 248 14.84 -3.55 -12.44
CA PRO A 248 15.73 -3.00 -13.48
C PRO A 248 15.19 -3.19 -14.92
N PHE A 249 14.28 -4.16 -15.08
CA PHE A 249 13.55 -4.49 -16.29
C PHE A 249 12.63 -3.35 -16.80
N THR A 250 12.02 -2.56 -15.91
CA THR A 250 11.09 -1.48 -16.32
C THR A 250 11.81 -0.27 -16.91
N TRP A 251 13.04 0.00 -16.50
CA TRP A 251 13.89 1.04 -17.09
C TRP A 251 14.44 0.58 -18.46
N PHE A 252 14.96 -0.64 -18.53
CA PHE A 252 15.50 -1.22 -19.78
C PHE A 252 14.43 -1.44 -20.88
N SER A 253 13.20 -1.80 -20.51
CA SER A 253 12.09 -1.90 -21.47
C SER A 253 11.68 -0.56 -22.09
N LYS A 254 11.97 0.57 -21.40
CA LYS A 254 11.69 1.92 -21.89
C LYS A 254 12.71 2.36 -22.95
N GLN A 255 13.96 1.93 -22.82
CA GLN A 255 15.04 2.21 -23.79
C GLN A 255 14.86 1.45 -25.11
N ARG A 256 14.32 0.21 -25.05
CA ARG A 256 14.04 -0.63 -26.23
C ARG A 256 12.96 -0.09 -27.18
N ARG A 257 12.08 0.81 -26.72
CA ARG A 257 11.02 1.42 -27.57
C ARG A 257 11.54 2.35 -28.66
N LYS A 258 12.79 2.84 -28.57
CA LYS A 258 13.36 3.76 -29.58
C LYS A 258 13.76 3.07 -30.91
N GLY A 259 13.83 1.74 -30.96
CA GLY A 259 14.30 0.97 -32.12
C GLY A 259 13.23 0.43 -33.08
N GLY A 260 11.96 0.84 -32.97
CA GLY A 260 10.93 0.56 -33.97
C GLY A 260 10.44 -0.89 -34.12
N GLN A 261 10.98 -1.86 -33.39
CA GLN A 261 10.51 -3.26 -33.44
C GLN A 261 9.91 -3.69 -32.11
N GLN A 262 8.61 -4.00 -32.11
CA GLN A 262 7.87 -4.42 -30.92
C GLN A 262 7.91 -5.94 -30.79
N MET A 263 8.70 -6.44 -29.82
CA MET A 263 8.75 -7.87 -29.48
C MET A 263 7.39 -8.34 -28.96
N ASP A 264 6.95 -9.51 -29.43
CA ASP A 264 5.63 -10.05 -29.08
C ASP A 264 5.53 -10.36 -27.55
N TRP A 265 4.30 -10.48 -27.05
CA TRP A 265 4.09 -10.70 -25.61
C TRP A 265 4.63 -12.06 -25.11
N GLN A 266 4.67 -13.08 -25.96
CA GLN A 266 5.21 -14.39 -25.59
C GLN A 266 6.75 -14.34 -25.54
N GLY A 267 7.37 -13.68 -26.51
CA GLY A 267 8.80 -13.40 -26.59
C GLY A 267 9.29 -12.58 -25.41
N GLN A 268 8.49 -11.63 -24.91
CA GLN A 268 8.82 -10.94 -23.65
C GLN A 268 8.91 -11.88 -22.45
N LYS A 269 7.99 -12.84 -22.32
CA LYS A 269 8.05 -13.85 -21.25
C LYS A 269 9.21 -14.82 -21.42
N VAL A 270 9.47 -15.28 -22.64
CA VAL A 270 10.59 -16.16 -22.94
C VAL A 270 11.92 -15.45 -22.67
N ALA A 271 12.05 -14.18 -23.03
CA ALA A 271 13.24 -13.37 -22.73
C ALA A 271 13.45 -13.20 -21.22
N GLU A 272 12.37 -13.00 -20.45
CA GLU A 272 12.43 -12.91 -18.99
C GLU A 272 12.86 -14.24 -18.35
N GLN A 273 12.30 -15.36 -18.82
CA GLN A 273 12.68 -16.70 -18.35
C GLN A 273 14.15 -17.01 -18.69
N LEU A 274 14.60 -16.73 -19.92
CA LEU A 274 15.98 -16.94 -20.34
C LEU A 274 16.96 -16.08 -19.54
N MET A 275 16.63 -14.81 -19.30
CA MET A 275 17.45 -13.92 -18.47
C MET A 275 17.61 -14.46 -17.05
N GLN A 276 16.52 -14.91 -16.42
CA GLN A 276 16.57 -15.46 -15.06
C GLN A 276 17.39 -16.76 -15.02
N ILE A 277 17.19 -17.68 -15.96
CA ILE A 277 17.92 -18.96 -16.01
C ILE A 277 19.42 -18.71 -16.20
N MET A 278 19.80 -17.86 -17.15
CA MET A 278 21.22 -17.61 -17.45
C MET A 278 21.93 -16.94 -16.27
N LEU A 279 21.31 -15.95 -15.62
CA LEU A 279 21.93 -15.29 -14.46
C LEU A 279 22.15 -16.25 -13.28
N VAL A 280 21.22 -17.18 -13.03
CA VAL A 280 21.37 -18.19 -11.97
C VAL A 280 22.47 -19.20 -12.33
N VAL A 281 22.53 -19.66 -13.57
CA VAL A 281 23.57 -20.59 -14.03
C VAL A 281 24.96 -19.96 -13.92
N PHE A 282 25.13 -18.71 -14.37
CA PHE A 282 26.41 -18.00 -14.25
C PHE A 282 26.79 -17.68 -12.81
N ALA A 283 25.82 -17.42 -11.91
CA ALA A 283 26.10 -17.26 -10.49
C ALA A 283 26.64 -18.55 -9.84
N ILE A 284 26.07 -19.70 -10.18
CA ILE A 284 26.54 -21.01 -9.67
C ILE A 284 27.92 -21.33 -10.23
N ALA A 285 28.13 -21.14 -11.53
CA ALA A 285 29.42 -21.38 -12.17
C ALA A 285 30.52 -20.48 -11.58
N ALA A 286 30.25 -19.18 -11.43
CA ALA A 286 31.18 -18.23 -10.81
C ALA A 286 31.55 -18.65 -9.38
N PHE A 287 30.57 -19.10 -8.59
CA PHE A 287 30.81 -19.57 -7.23
C PHE A 287 31.67 -20.84 -7.19
N ILE A 288 31.40 -21.84 -8.04
CA ILE A 288 32.19 -23.08 -8.11
C ILE A 288 33.62 -22.79 -8.56
N THR A 289 33.79 -22.02 -9.63
CA THR A 289 35.11 -21.65 -10.15
C THR A 289 35.90 -20.82 -9.12
N GLY A 290 35.25 -19.87 -8.46
CA GLY A 290 35.85 -19.06 -7.40
C GLY A 290 36.25 -19.89 -6.18
N TYR A 291 35.44 -20.88 -5.81
CA TYR A 291 35.73 -21.77 -4.68
C TYR A 291 36.92 -22.69 -4.93
N ILE A 292 37.05 -23.24 -6.16
CA ILE A 292 38.18 -24.11 -6.52
C ILE A 292 39.51 -23.32 -6.53
N VAL A 293 39.50 -22.08 -7.00
CA VAL A 293 40.71 -21.26 -7.13
C VAL A 293 41.03 -20.46 -5.85
N GLY A 294 40.07 -20.34 -4.92
CA GLY A 294 40.22 -19.56 -3.69
C GLY A 294 40.33 -18.05 -3.90
N SER A 295 40.04 -17.57 -5.11
CA SER A 295 40.16 -16.16 -5.50
C SER A 295 38.79 -15.53 -5.73
N PHE A 296 38.50 -14.49 -4.93
CA PHE A 296 37.27 -13.71 -5.04
C PHE A 296 37.23 -12.84 -6.31
N GLU A 297 38.38 -12.40 -6.81
CA GLU A 297 38.48 -11.56 -8.01
C GLU A 297 38.01 -12.32 -9.26
N LEU A 298 38.45 -13.57 -9.42
CA LEU A 298 38.03 -14.43 -10.54
C LEU A 298 36.53 -14.73 -10.50
N MET A 299 35.93 -14.87 -9.32
CA MET A 299 34.49 -15.04 -9.17
C MET A 299 33.72 -13.84 -9.74
N ILE A 300 34.16 -12.61 -9.43
CA ILE A 300 33.52 -11.38 -9.94
C ILE A 300 33.67 -11.29 -11.46
N TYR A 301 34.85 -11.58 -12.02
CA TYR A 301 35.06 -11.51 -13.46
C TYR A 301 34.22 -12.53 -14.23
N VAL A 302 34.12 -13.77 -13.74
CA VAL A 302 33.29 -14.81 -14.36
C VAL A 302 31.80 -14.42 -14.29
N TYR A 303 31.35 -13.88 -13.16
CA TYR A 303 29.97 -13.41 -13.03
C TYR A 303 29.68 -12.19 -13.93
N ALA A 304 30.59 -11.21 -13.99
CA ALA A 304 30.48 -10.05 -14.85
C ALA A 304 30.43 -10.44 -16.34
N GLY A 305 31.27 -11.38 -16.77
CA GLY A 305 31.22 -11.96 -18.11
C GLY A 305 29.88 -12.64 -18.40
N GLY A 306 29.34 -13.39 -17.43
CA GLY A 306 28.00 -13.98 -17.51
C GLY A 306 26.90 -12.94 -17.71
N VAL A 307 26.94 -11.84 -16.96
CA VAL A 307 25.97 -10.73 -17.09
C VAL A 307 26.05 -10.10 -18.48
N VAL A 308 27.25 -9.82 -19.00
CA VAL A 308 27.42 -9.26 -20.36
C VAL A 308 26.85 -10.21 -21.43
N LEU A 309 27.08 -11.52 -21.29
CA LEU A 309 26.50 -12.51 -22.20
C LEU A 309 24.96 -12.56 -22.12
N THR A 310 24.39 -12.45 -20.92
CA THR A 310 22.92 -12.40 -20.75
C THR A 310 22.30 -11.16 -21.40
N ILE A 311 22.98 -10.01 -21.31
CA ILE A 311 22.58 -8.75 -21.93
C ILE A 311 22.60 -8.90 -23.46
N LEU A 312 23.68 -9.46 -24.01
CA LEU A 312 23.83 -9.65 -25.46
C LEU A 312 22.79 -10.63 -26.03
N THR A 313 22.37 -11.64 -25.27
CA THR A 313 21.42 -12.65 -25.74
C THR A 313 19.96 -12.22 -25.59
N THR A 314 19.60 -11.46 -24.56
CA THR A 314 18.19 -11.14 -24.23
C THR A 314 17.72 -9.76 -24.69
N ILE A 315 18.65 -8.84 -24.95
CA ILE A 315 18.30 -7.45 -25.32
C ILE A 315 18.01 -7.29 -26.82
N PRO A 316 18.83 -7.84 -27.75
CA PRO A 316 18.54 -7.74 -29.17
C PRO A 316 17.24 -8.46 -29.51
N ASN A 317 16.48 -7.89 -30.46
CA ASN A 317 15.25 -8.47 -30.94
C ASN A 317 15.55 -9.61 -31.93
N TRP A 318 15.95 -10.75 -31.41
CA TRP A 318 16.23 -11.92 -32.23
C TRP A 318 14.95 -12.47 -32.86
N PRO A 319 15.02 -13.03 -34.08
CA PRO A 319 13.86 -13.57 -34.79
C PRO A 319 13.17 -14.70 -34.03
N PHE A 320 13.85 -15.39 -33.11
CA PHE A 320 13.25 -16.44 -32.30
C PHE A 320 12.23 -15.93 -31.26
N PHE A 321 12.27 -14.64 -30.89
CA PHE A 321 11.31 -14.03 -29.97
C PHE A 321 10.01 -13.56 -30.63
N ASN A 322 9.92 -13.60 -31.97
CA ASN A 322 8.78 -13.05 -32.73
C ASN A 322 7.98 -14.14 -33.46
N ARG A 323 7.84 -15.32 -32.84
CA ARG A 323 7.15 -16.47 -33.45
C ARG A 323 5.63 -16.32 -33.45
N HIS A 324 5.07 -15.44 -32.61
CA HIS A 324 3.63 -15.32 -32.41
C HIS A 324 3.17 -13.85 -32.56
N PRO A 325 3.12 -13.33 -33.80
CA PRO A 325 2.64 -11.97 -34.04
C PRO A 325 1.16 -11.86 -33.61
N LEU A 326 0.86 -10.83 -32.82
CA LEU A 326 -0.49 -10.57 -32.35
C LEU A 326 -1.32 -10.00 -33.51
N LYS A 327 -2.36 -10.72 -33.94
CA LYS A 327 -3.40 -10.20 -34.83
C LYS A 327 -4.34 -9.35 -33.99
N TRP A 328 -4.19 -8.03 -34.08
CA TRP A 328 -5.09 -7.10 -33.41
C TRP A 328 -6.49 -7.23 -34.03
N LEU A 329 -7.51 -7.36 -33.18
CA LEU A 329 -8.91 -7.22 -33.63
C LEU A 329 -9.14 -5.76 -34.04
N ASP A 330 -9.97 -5.56 -35.06
CA ASP A 330 -10.32 -4.23 -35.50
C ASP A 330 -11.03 -3.46 -34.37
N PRO A 331 -10.82 -2.13 -34.26
CA PRO A 331 -11.36 -1.32 -33.17
C PRO A 331 -12.87 -1.49 -32.94
N SER A 332 -13.64 -1.76 -34.00
CA SER A 332 -15.09 -1.98 -33.98
C SER A 332 -15.51 -3.30 -33.30
N GLU A 333 -14.67 -4.34 -33.33
CA GLU A 333 -14.93 -5.61 -32.65
C GLU A 333 -14.54 -5.56 -31.16
N ALA A 334 -13.56 -4.72 -30.82
CA ALA A 334 -13.14 -4.46 -29.44
C ALA A 334 -14.21 -3.72 -28.61
N GLU A 335 -15.12 -2.97 -29.25
CA GLU A 335 -16.24 -2.32 -28.57
C GLU A 335 -17.36 -3.30 -28.18
N LYS A 336 -17.55 -4.39 -28.94
CA LYS A 336 -18.57 -5.42 -28.67
C LYS A 336 -18.24 -6.29 -27.44
N HIS A 337 -16.97 -6.40 -27.08
CA HIS A 337 -16.50 -7.13 -25.91
C HIS A 337 -15.87 -6.16 -24.89
N PRO A 338 -16.66 -5.55 -23.99
CA PRO A 338 -16.10 -4.62 -23.01
C PRO A 338 -15.07 -5.33 -22.11
N LYS A 339 -13.87 -4.73 -22.00
CA LYS A 339 -12.82 -5.23 -21.09
C LYS A 339 -13.37 -5.34 -19.66
N PRO A 340 -13.09 -6.43 -18.93
CA PRO A 340 -13.48 -6.54 -17.53
C PRO A 340 -12.87 -5.38 -16.75
N GLN A 341 -13.71 -4.61 -16.05
CA GLN A 341 -13.28 -3.42 -15.32
C GLN A 341 -12.32 -3.82 -14.18
N VAL A 342 -11.08 -3.34 -14.25
CA VAL A 342 -10.18 -3.31 -13.09
C VAL A 342 -10.74 -2.29 -12.11
N THR A 343 -11.14 -2.75 -10.94
CA THR A 343 -11.65 -1.90 -9.88
C THR A 343 -10.53 -1.05 -9.28
N GLY A 344 -10.61 0.27 -9.50
CA GLY A 344 -10.05 1.27 -8.59
C GLY A 344 -8.94 2.17 -9.13
N SER A 345 -9.29 3.36 -9.60
CA SER A 345 -8.97 4.64 -8.94
C SER A 345 -9.37 5.81 -9.83
N VAL A 346 -10.36 6.57 -9.37
CA VAL A 346 -10.89 7.76 -10.04
C VAL A 346 -10.07 8.97 -9.60
N SER A 347 -9.45 9.66 -10.55
CA SER A 347 -8.99 11.05 -10.41
C SER A 347 -9.58 11.86 -11.57
N LYS A 348 -10.67 12.58 -11.30
CA LYS A 348 -11.29 13.55 -12.20
C LYS A 348 -10.41 14.80 -12.29
N LYS A 349 -10.08 15.25 -13.51
CA LYS A 349 -9.64 16.62 -13.79
C LYS A 349 -10.76 17.39 -14.49
N LYS A 350 -10.88 18.65 -14.08
CA LYS A 350 -11.91 19.68 -14.35
C LYS A 350 -12.25 19.86 -15.84
N THR A 351 -13.51 20.16 -16.12
CA THR A 351 -13.93 20.95 -17.29
C THR A 351 -14.60 22.24 -16.81
N ALA A 352 -13.94 23.36 -17.10
CA ALA A 352 -14.60 24.65 -17.25
C ALA A 352 -15.41 24.61 -18.56
N LYS A 353 -16.59 25.24 -18.57
CA LYS A 353 -17.33 25.52 -19.79
C LYS A 353 -17.71 26.99 -19.84
N LYS A 354 -17.43 27.55 -21.02
CA LYS A 354 -18.01 28.73 -21.61
C LYS A 354 -19.50 28.51 -21.87
#